data_AF-A0A7J7F4Z2-F1
#
_entry.id   AF-A0A7J7F4Z2-F1
#
_cell.length_a   1.000
_cell.length_b   1.000
_cell.length_c   1.000
_cell.angle_alpha   90.00
_cell.angle_beta   90.00
_cell.angle_gamma   90.00
#
_symmetry.space_group_name_H-M   'P 1'
#
loop_
_entity.id
_entity.type
_entity.pdbx_description
1 polymer ?
#
loop_
_entity_poly.entity_id
_entity_poly.type
_entity_poly.pdbx_seq_one_letter_code
_entity_poly.pdbx_strand_id
1 'polypeptide(L)'
;MLAAEPGEDAFRKLFRFYRQSRPGTADLGEVIDFSPAHAARDTGPGAHKVVRSQLSVSSVSDHDAHRAGLQPVSKWRAYGLEGYPDEVSATSCLMVNKSSFVSNLCRNKEVNKRKPRSLLEKLRWVTLGYHYNWDSKKYSADHYTPFPSDLAFLSEQVAAACGFQGFRAEAGILNYYRLDSTLGIHVDRSELDHSKPLLSFSFGQSAIFLLGGLKRDEAPTAMFMHSGDIMVMSGFSRLLNHAVPKVLPSPKGESLPCCLETPLPAVLPRDSVVEPCSVEDWQVCTSYLKTARVNMTVRQVLATDQDFPLEPVEENKRDITTEGVCHLDDENSQVKRARLNPDS
;
A
#
# COMPACT_ATOMS: atom_id res chain seq x y z
N MET A 1 7.11 -30.53 14.92
CA MET A 1 6.61 -29.64 15.98
C MET A 1 7.83 -28.87 16.53
N LEU A 2 8.10 -27.68 16.00
CA LEU A 2 9.26 -26.87 16.41
C LEU A 2 8.95 -26.19 17.75
N ALA A 3 9.83 -26.37 18.74
CA ALA A 3 9.74 -25.76 20.06
C ALA A 3 9.75 -24.22 19.93
N ALA A 4 8.87 -23.55 20.67
CA ALA A 4 8.77 -22.10 20.69
C ALA A 4 9.97 -21.51 21.45
N GLU A 5 10.71 -20.61 20.79
CA GLU A 5 11.68 -19.73 21.46
C GLU A 5 10.95 -18.86 22.50
N PRO A 6 11.49 -18.63 23.71
CA PRO A 6 10.82 -17.83 24.73
C PRO A 6 10.62 -16.39 24.23
N GLY A 7 9.36 -15.94 24.15
CA GLY A 7 9.01 -14.56 23.78
C GLY A 7 8.54 -14.33 22.33
N GLU A 8 8.32 -15.39 21.55
CA GLU A 8 7.68 -15.26 20.24
C GLU A 8 6.14 -15.30 20.33
N ASP A 9 5.51 -14.17 20.03
CA ASP A 9 4.05 -14.07 19.90
C ASP A 9 3.51 -14.79 18.65
N ALA A 10 2.22 -15.14 18.65
CA ALA A 10 1.62 -15.97 17.59
C ALA A 10 1.73 -15.33 16.20
N PHE A 11 1.62 -14.00 16.11
CA PHE A 11 1.78 -13.28 14.85
C PHE A 11 3.21 -13.38 14.34
N ARG A 12 4.22 -13.10 15.17
CA ARG A 12 5.64 -13.24 14.79
C ARG A 12 5.96 -14.66 14.31
N LYS A 13 5.39 -15.68 14.96
CA LYS A 13 5.55 -17.08 14.56
C LYS A 13 5.02 -17.34 13.15
N LEU A 14 3.79 -16.94 12.86
CA LEU A 14 3.21 -17.10 11.52
C LEU A 14 3.91 -16.24 10.47
N PHE A 15 4.32 -15.01 10.82
CA PHE A 15 5.10 -14.16 9.94
C PHE A 15 6.42 -14.83 9.53
N ARG A 16 7.18 -15.38 10.48
CA ARG A 16 8.44 -16.10 10.19
C ARG A 16 8.19 -17.37 9.38
N PHE A 17 7.17 -18.14 9.73
CA PHE A 17 6.77 -19.34 9.00
C PHE A 17 6.50 -19.04 7.53
N TYR A 18 5.60 -18.09 7.23
CA TYR A 18 5.26 -17.77 5.84
C TYR A 18 6.39 -17.06 5.10
N ARG A 19 7.27 -16.31 5.77
CA ARG A 19 8.47 -15.75 5.12
C ARG A 19 9.37 -16.87 4.58
N GLN A 20 9.51 -17.95 5.34
CA GLN A 20 10.39 -19.09 5.05
C GLN A 20 9.73 -20.22 4.24
N SER A 21 8.41 -20.18 4.05
CA SER A 21 7.63 -21.23 3.39
C SER A 21 8.10 -21.54 1.97
N ARG A 22 7.89 -22.76 1.48
CA ARG A 22 8.22 -23.11 0.09
C ARG A 22 6.97 -23.05 -0.79
N PRO A 23 6.97 -22.30 -1.90
CA PRO A 23 5.83 -22.34 -2.84
C PRO A 23 5.58 -23.76 -3.36
N GLY A 24 4.31 -24.15 -3.50
CA GLY A 24 3.92 -25.46 -4.05
C GLY A 24 4.04 -26.63 -3.07
N THR A 25 4.32 -26.38 -1.79
CA THR A 25 4.31 -27.41 -0.73
C THR A 25 3.06 -27.28 0.15
N ALA A 26 2.88 -28.23 1.08
CA ALA A 26 1.82 -28.18 2.09
C ALA A 26 1.89 -26.94 3.01
N ASP A 27 3.00 -26.19 3.01
CA ASP A 27 3.18 -24.99 3.85
C ASP A 27 2.12 -23.92 3.59
N LEU A 28 1.54 -23.91 2.37
CA LEU A 28 0.53 -22.93 1.95
C LEU A 28 -0.90 -23.48 2.02
N GLY A 29 -1.11 -24.70 2.53
CA GLY A 29 -2.41 -25.35 2.56
C GLY A 29 -3.47 -24.63 3.40
N GLU A 30 -3.04 -23.85 4.39
CA GLU A 30 -3.90 -23.08 5.30
C GLU A 30 -4.13 -21.62 4.84
N VAL A 31 -3.57 -21.23 3.70
CA VAL A 31 -3.70 -19.85 3.18
C VAL A 31 -5.00 -19.75 2.39
N ILE A 32 -5.87 -18.84 2.81
CA ILE A 32 -7.17 -18.62 2.15
C ILE A 32 -6.96 -18.07 0.74
N ASP A 33 -7.61 -18.70 -0.24
CA ASP A 33 -7.67 -18.24 -1.63
C ASP A 33 -9.12 -17.87 -1.96
N PHE A 34 -9.39 -16.57 -2.11
CA PHE A 34 -10.71 -16.04 -2.44
C PHE A 34 -11.02 -16.10 -3.95
N SER A 35 -10.10 -16.58 -4.78
CA SER A 35 -10.34 -16.69 -6.22
C SER A 35 -11.52 -17.64 -6.53
N PRO A 36 -12.26 -17.41 -7.62
CA PRO A 36 -13.45 -18.20 -7.95
C PRO A 36 -13.22 -19.71 -8.06
N ALA A 37 -11.99 -20.14 -8.36
CA ALA A 37 -11.61 -21.54 -8.50
C ALA A 37 -11.60 -22.30 -7.16
N HIS A 38 -11.33 -21.62 -6.05
CA HIS A 38 -11.26 -22.20 -4.71
C HIS A 38 -12.49 -21.91 -3.86
N ALA A 39 -13.10 -20.72 -4.00
CA ALA A 39 -14.32 -20.35 -3.28
C ALA A 39 -15.54 -21.25 -3.59
N ALA A 40 -15.54 -21.94 -4.75
CA ALA A 40 -16.61 -22.87 -5.11
C ALA A 40 -16.51 -24.25 -4.46
N ARG A 41 -15.40 -24.55 -3.77
CA ARG A 41 -15.12 -25.91 -3.29
C ARG A 41 -15.36 -26.11 -1.79
N ASP A 42 -15.50 -25.06 -0.97
CA ASP A 42 -15.59 -25.13 0.51
C ASP A 42 -14.53 -26.05 1.17
N THR A 43 -13.48 -26.41 0.44
CA THR A 43 -12.52 -27.43 0.84
C THR A 43 -11.17 -26.77 1.07
N GLY A 44 -11.02 -26.17 2.23
CA GLY A 44 -9.76 -25.59 2.69
C GLY A 44 -9.76 -25.37 4.20
N PRO A 45 -8.63 -25.56 4.88
CA PRO A 45 -8.47 -25.07 6.25
C PRO A 45 -8.73 -23.55 6.29
N GLY A 46 -9.60 -23.10 7.18
CA GLY A 46 -10.04 -21.70 7.24
C GLY A 46 -11.14 -21.29 6.26
N ALA A 47 -11.52 -22.14 5.29
CA ALA A 47 -12.64 -21.87 4.37
C ALA A 47 -13.98 -21.67 5.10
N HIS A 48 -14.16 -22.35 6.25
CA HIS A 48 -15.32 -22.16 7.12
C HIS A 48 -15.47 -20.73 7.65
N LYS A 49 -14.40 -19.93 7.66
CA LYS A 49 -14.46 -18.53 8.08
C LYS A 49 -14.88 -17.60 6.95
N VAL A 50 -14.90 -18.04 5.69
CA VAL A 50 -15.18 -17.16 4.56
C VAL A 50 -16.68 -16.95 4.43
N VAL A 51 -17.14 -15.71 4.50
CA VAL A 51 -18.55 -15.33 4.37
C VAL A 51 -18.76 -14.40 3.20
N ARG A 52 -19.86 -14.56 2.44
CA ARG A 52 -20.14 -13.67 1.31
C ARG A 52 -20.53 -12.29 1.82
N SER A 53 -19.84 -11.25 1.34
CA SER A 53 -20.21 -9.86 1.61
C SER A 53 -21.18 -9.36 0.54
N GLN A 54 -22.17 -8.58 0.97
CA GLN A 54 -23.08 -7.91 0.04
C GLN A 54 -22.41 -6.64 -0.51
N LEU A 55 -22.62 -6.38 -1.80
CA LEU A 55 -22.18 -5.17 -2.48
C LEU A 55 -23.39 -4.31 -2.81
N SER A 56 -23.18 -2.99 -2.85
CA SER A 56 -24.20 -2.03 -3.26
C SER A 56 -24.22 -1.92 -4.79
N VAL A 57 -24.77 -2.95 -5.46
CA VAL A 57 -24.71 -3.11 -6.92
C VAL A 57 -25.23 -1.87 -7.69
N SER A 58 -26.26 -1.20 -7.17
CA SER A 58 -26.85 -0.01 -7.79
C SER A 58 -26.09 1.29 -7.50
N SER A 59 -25.07 1.28 -6.63
CA SER A 59 -24.31 2.49 -6.26
C SER A 59 -23.27 2.90 -7.30
N VAL A 60 -22.96 2.03 -8.27
CA VAL A 60 -22.03 2.31 -9.37
C VAL A 60 -22.70 1.89 -10.66
N SER A 61 -22.78 2.80 -11.62
CA SER A 61 -23.32 2.47 -12.94
C SER A 61 -22.37 1.55 -13.71
N ASP A 62 -22.89 0.69 -14.58
CA ASP A 62 -22.04 -0.11 -15.46
C ASP A 62 -21.09 0.78 -16.28
N HIS A 63 -21.56 1.96 -16.70
CA HIS A 63 -20.76 2.93 -17.43
C HIS A 63 -19.55 3.41 -16.61
N ASP A 64 -19.74 3.84 -15.37
CA ASP A 64 -18.65 4.32 -14.50
C ASP A 64 -17.70 3.21 -14.11
N ALA A 65 -18.21 1.99 -13.90
CA ALA A 65 -17.37 0.81 -13.73
C ALA A 65 -16.45 0.61 -14.94
N HIS A 66 -16.99 0.61 -16.18
CA HIS A 66 -16.18 0.45 -17.38
C HIS A 66 -15.18 1.60 -17.58
N ARG A 67 -15.57 2.85 -17.29
CA ARG A 67 -14.67 4.02 -17.36
C ARG A 67 -13.46 3.86 -16.46
N ALA A 68 -13.65 3.29 -15.27
CA ALA A 68 -12.60 2.99 -14.29
C ALA A 68 -11.82 1.70 -14.61
N GLY A 69 -12.08 1.02 -15.73
CA GLY A 69 -11.44 -0.25 -16.09
C GLY A 69 -12.00 -1.48 -15.36
N LEU A 70 -13.16 -1.34 -14.71
CA LEU A 70 -13.80 -2.35 -13.88
C LEU A 70 -14.85 -3.14 -14.66
N GLN A 71 -15.15 -4.35 -14.18
CA GLN A 71 -16.38 -5.04 -14.58
C GLN A 71 -17.60 -4.37 -13.90
N PRO A 72 -18.82 -4.55 -14.44
CA PRO A 72 -20.05 -4.26 -13.72
C PRO A 72 -20.05 -4.84 -12.29
N VAL A 73 -20.49 -4.07 -11.29
CA VAL A 73 -20.51 -4.49 -9.88
C VAL A 73 -21.36 -5.75 -9.67
N SER A 74 -22.39 -5.94 -10.51
CA SER A 74 -23.22 -7.15 -10.54
C SER A 74 -22.44 -8.45 -10.78
N LYS A 75 -21.23 -8.37 -11.34
CA LYS A 75 -20.33 -9.51 -11.59
C LYS A 75 -19.29 -9.73 -10.50
N TRP A 76 -19.14 -8.78 -9.57
CA TRP A 76 -18.13 -8.86 -8.52
C TRP A 76 -18.50 -9.91 -7.50
N ARG A 77 -17.49 -10.45 -6.82
CA ARG A 77 -17.68 -11.30 -5.64
C ARG A 77 -16.90 -10.67 -4.51
N ALA A 78 -17.55 -10.49 -3.36
CA ALA A 78 -16.93 -9.95 -2.17
C ALA A 78 -17.11 -10.96 -1.04
N TYR A 79 -16.10 -11.08 -0.18
CA TYR A 79 -16.06 -12.05 0.91
C TYR A 79 -15.43 -11.46 2.17
N GLY A 80 -16.15 -11.47 3.29
CA GLY A 80 -15.59 -11.22 4.61
C GLY A 80 -15.03 -12.48 5.26
N LEU A 81 -14.49 -12.31 6.46
CA LEU A 81 -14.04 -13.35 7.36
C LEU A 81 -14.82 -13.30 8.68
N GLU A 82 -15.34 -14.46 9.09
CA GLU A 82 -15.96 -14.64 10.40
C GLU A 82 -14.94 -14.36 11.51
N GLY A 83 -15.37 -13.62 12.53
CA GLY A 83 -14.50 -13.11 13.61
C GLY A 83 -13.91 -11.72 13.36
N TYR A 84 -14.16 -11.14 12.18
CA TYR A 84 -13.81 -9.77 11.83
C TYR A 84 -15.09 -8.97 11.50
N PRO A 85 -15.89 -8.56 12.51
CA PRO A 85 -17.18 -7.89 12.28
C PRO A 85 -17.02 -6.56 11.54
N ASP A 86 -18.02 -6.20 10.73
CA ASP A 86 -18.07 -5.05 9.80
C ASP A 86 -17.08 -5.09 8.60
N GLU A 87 -16.53 -6.27 8.29
CA GLU A 87 -15.77 -6.48 7.07
C GLU A 87 -16.65 -6.45 5.82
N VAL A 88 -16.47 -5.41 5.00
CA VAL A 88 -16.60 -5.56 3.55
C VAL A 88 -15.19 -5.86 3.02
N SER A 89 -14.66 -7.05 3.29
CA SER A 89 -13.46 -7.47 2.56
C SER A 89 -13.91 -7.81 1.14
N ALA A 90 -13.72 -6.88 0.21
CA ALA A 90 -14.05 -7.08 -1.19
C ALA A 90 -12.96 -7.89 -1.90
N THR A 91 -12.60 -9.08 -1.40
CA THR A 91 -11.68 -9.94 -2.14
C THR A 91 -12.45 -10.69 -3.22
N SER A 92 -11.96 -10.62 -4.47
CA SER A 92 -12.24 -11.48 -5.64
C SER A 92 -12.91 -10.80 -6.84
N CYS A 93 -12.07 -10.62 -7.86
CA CYS A 93 -12.37 -10.29 -9.25
C CYS A 93 -12.77 -8.84 -9.54
N LEU A 94 -11.81 -7.94 -9.32
CA LEU A 94 -11.58 -6.91 -10.31
C LEU A 94 -10.75 -7.50 -11.46
N MET A 95 -11.29 -7.49 -12.68
CA MET A 95 -10.39 -7.35 -13.82
C MET A 95 -9.73 -5.99 -13.65
N VAL A 96 -8.48 -5.94 -13.23
CA VAL A 96 -7.68 -4.78 -13.61
C VAL A 96 -7.25 -5.02 -15.04
N ASN A 97 -8.13 -4.57 -15.93
CA ASN A 97 -7.76 -4.33 -17.30
C ASN A 97 -6.75 -3.17 -17.33
N LYS A 98 -5.78 -3.27 -18.22
CA LYS A 98 -4.51 -2.52 -18.15
C LYS A 98 -4.72 -1.01 -18.10
N SER A 99 -3.70 -0.30 -17.60
CA SER A 99 -3.60 1.16 -17.43
C SER A 99 -4.34 1.68 -16.20
N SER A 100 -3.75 2.48 -15.33
CA SER A 100 -2.58 3.35 -15.48
C SER A 100 -1.49 2.91 -14.50
N PHE A 101 -0.32 2.41 -14.93
CA PHE A 101 0.87 2.43 -14.05
C PHE A 101 2.17 2.33 -14.85
N VAL A 102 3.05 3.30 -14.59
CA VAL A 102 4.40 3.54 -15.16
C VAL A 102 4.40 4.05 -16.61
N SER A 103 4.21 5.36 -16.76
CA SER A 103 4.83 6.14 -17.83
C SER A 103 5.79 7.14 -17.18
N ASN A 104 7.05 7.15 -17.63
CA ASN A 104 8.19 7.96 -17.18
C ASN A 104 9.15 7.40 -16.10
N LEU A 105 9.45 6.09 -16.08
CA LEU A 105 10.71 5.66 -15.46
C LEU A 105 11.43 4.56 -16.26
N CYS A 106 12.56 4.97 -16.87
CA CYS A 106 13.63 4.18 -17.49
C CYS A 106 13.46 3.75 -18.96
N ARG A 107 14.10 4.54 -19.84
CA ARG A 107 14.67 4.04 -21.11
C ARG A 107 16.05 3.45 -20.79
N ASN A 108 16.20 2.13 -20.78
CA ASN A 108 17.52 1.53 -20.94
C ASN A 108 17.43 0.12 -21.51
N LYS A 109 17.86 -0.04 -22.76
CA LYS A 109 17.85 -1.30 -23.51
C LYS A 109 19.20 -1.98 -23.32
N GLU A 110 19.36 -2.89 -22.36
CA GLU A 110 20.47 -3.87 -22.34
C GLU A 110 20.34 -4.84 -21.15
N VAL A 111 20.06 -6.12 -21.43
CA VAL A 111 19.64 -7.11 -20.42
C VAL A 111 20.74 -8.09 -19.96
N ASN A 112 21.97 -8.07 -20.51
CA ASN A 112 22.90 -9.20 -20.35
C ASN A 112 24.29 -8.92 -19.72
N LYS A 113 24.40 -7.96 -18.79
CA LYS A 113 25.60 -7.83 -17.93
C LYS A 113 25.18 -7.70 -16.47
N ARG A 114 26.00 -8.16 -15.52
CA ARG A 114 25.87 -7.83 -14.08
C ARG A 114 25.90 -6.30 -13.94
N LYS A 115 24.74 -5.68 -14.03
CA LYS A 115 24.56 -4.24 -13.97
C LYS A 115 24.08 -3.84 -12.58
N PRO A 116 24.42 -2.62 -12.12
CA PRO A 116 23.75 -2.05 -10.97
C PRO A 116 22.25 -1.93 -11.26
N ARG A 117 21.44 -2.07 -10.21
CA ARG A 117 19.97 -1.91 -10.29
C ARG A 117 19.60 -0.54 -10.88
N SER A 118 18.67 -0.55 -11.82
CA SER A 118 18.01 0.63 -12.38
C SER A 118 17.24 1.42 -11.31
N LEU A 119 16.83 2.65 -11.63
CA LEU A 119 16.01 3.46 -10.73
C LEU A 119 14.67 2.77 -10.41
N LEU A 120 14.04 2.14 -11.41
CA LEU A 120 12.81 1.38 -11.23
C LEU A 120 12.98 0.20 -10.27
N GLU A 121 14.11 -0.53 -10.36
CA GLU A 121 14.43 -1.64 -9.43
C GLU A 121 14.83 -1.18 -8.03
N LYS A 122 15.21 0.10 -7.87
CA LYS A 122 15.51 0.74 -6.58
C LYS A 122 14.28 1.35 -5.92
N LEU A 123 13.20 1.58 -6.67
CA LEU A 123 11.97 2.17 -6.14
C LEU A 123 11.37 1.27 -5.05
N ARG A 124 10.96 1.88 -3.94
CA ARG A 124 10.40 1.18 -2.76
C ARG A 124 9.01 1.67 -2.41
N TRP A 125 8.83 2.98 -2.41
CA TRP A 125 7.54 3.59 -2.13
C TRP A 125 7.38 4.92 -2.88
N VAL A 126 6.14 5.32 -3.11
CA VAL A 126 5.73 6.65 -3.60
C VAL A 126 4.52 7.10 -2.77
N THR A 127 4.46 8.37 -2.40
CA THR A 127 3.30 8.99 -1.74
C THR A 127 2.57 9.92 -2.71
N LEU A 128 1.24 9.96 -2.64
CA LEU A 128 0.34 10.77 -3.48
C LEU A 128 -0.64 11.55 -2.61
N GLY A 129 -1.13 12.71 -3.06
CA GLY A 129 -2.05 13.51 -2.26
C GLY A 129 -1.34 14.16 -1.07
N TYR A 130 -1.95 14.09 0.11
CA TYR A 130 -1.26 14.42 1.36
C TYR A 130 -0.15 13.40 1.60
N HIS A 131 1.10 13.88 1.68
CA HIS A 131 2.26 13.01 1.82
C HIS A 131 2.42 12.55 3.27
N TYR A 132 2.44 11.23 3.45
CA TYR A 132 2.73 10.63 4.74
C TYR A 132 4.19 10.90 5.14
N ASN A 133 4.38 11.50 6.31
CA ASN A 133 5.71 11.73 6.85
C ASN A 133 6.12 10.53 7.72
N TRP A 134 7.14 9.79 7.28
CA TRP A 134 7.59 8.55 7.93
C TRP A 134 8.19 8.77 9.34
N ASP A 135 8.73 9.96 9.61
CA ASP A 135 9.35 10.29 10.90
C ASP A 135 8.31 10.67 11.95
N SER A 136 7.43 11.63 11.60
CA SER A 136 6.36 12.11 12.49
C SER A 136 5.14 11.20 12.54
N LYS A 137 4.98 10.31 11.54
CA LYS A 137 3.84 9.41 11.34
C LYS A 137 2.49 10.11 11.22
N LYS A 138 2.50 11.30 10.62
CA LYS A 138 1.33 12.17 10.44
C LYS A 138 1.21 12.67 8.99
N TYR A 139 0.01 13.13 8.67
CA TYR A 139 -0.27 13.94 7.49
C TYR A 139 -0.30 15.42 7.85
N SER A 140 -0.03 16.29 6.88
CA SER A 140 -0.07 17.75 7.02
C SER A 140 -0.55 18.39 5.73
N ALA A 141 -1.17 19.57 5.83
CA ALA A 141 -1.51 20.39 4.67
C ALA A 141 -0.27 20.86 3.89
N ASP A 142 0.86 21.07 4.58
CA ASP A 142 2.09 21.64 4.01
C ASP A 142 2.78 20.74 2.99
N HIS A 143 2.46 19.44 2.97
CA HIS A 143 3.07 18.46 2.09
C HIS A 143 1.98 17.79 1.26
N TYR A 144 1.58 18.45 0.17
CA TYR A 144 0.53 17.99 -0.72
C TYR A 144 0.95 18.10 -2.19
N THR A 145 0.66 17.05 -2.95
CA THR A 145 0.63 17.06 -4.42
C THR A 145 -0.77 16.65 -4.87
N PRO A 146 -1.36 17.28 -5.90
CA PRO A 146 -2.67 16.87 -6.41
C PRO A 146 -2.79 15.36 -6.58
N PHE A 147 -3.83 14.77 -5.97
CA PHE A 147 -4.05 13.34 -6.05
C PHE A 147 -4.45 12.97 -7.50
N PRO A 148 -3.88 11.90 -8.10
CA PRO A 148 -4.20 11.53 -9.48
C PRO A 148 -5.69 11.22 -9.66
N SER A 149 -6.36 11.95 -10.56
CA SER A 149 -7.81 11.90 -10.72
C SER A 149 -8.33 10.57 -11.23
N ASP A 150 -7.53 9.85 -12.01
CA ASP A 150 -7.83 8.49 -12.49
C ASP A 150 -7.87 7.48 -11.33
N LEU A 151 -6.85 7.51 -10.46
CA LEU A 151 -6.81 6.67 -9.26
C LEU A 151 -7.88 7.09 -8.24
N ALA A 152 -8.19 8.37 -8.13
CA ALA A 152 -9.29 8.86 -7.29
C ALA A 152 -10.62 8.27 -7.76
N PHE A 153 -10.93 8.43 -9.05
CA PHE A 153 -12.17 7.92 -9.64
C PHE A 153 -12.32 6.41 -9.46
N LEU A 154 -11.26 5.63 -9.71
CA LEU A 154 -11.21 4.19 -9.46
C LEU A 154 -11.53 3.87 -7.99
N SER A 155 -10.87 4.57 -7.05
CA SER A 155 -11.03 4.33 -5.61
C SER A 155 -12.43 4.67 -5.13
N GLU A 156 -13.02 5.75 -5.65
CA GLU A 156 -14.39 6.17 -5.37
C GLU A 156 -15.41 5.14 -5.86
N GLN A 157 -15.22 4.55 -7.05
CA GLN A 157 -16.11 3.50 -7.56
C GLN A 157 -16.06 2.25 -6.67
N VAL A 158 -14.86 1.83 -6.28
CA VAL A 158 -14.68 0.67 -5.38
C VAL A 158 -15.29 0.94 -4.01
N ALA A 159 -15.06 2.12 -3.43
CA ALA A 159 -15.63 2.51 -2.15
C ALA A 159 -17.17 2.54 -2.21
N ALA A 160 -17.76 3.14 -3.25
CA ALA A 160 -19.20 3.21 -3.46
C ALA A 160 -19.84 1.82 -3.61
N ALA A 161 -19.21 0.92 -4.38
CA ALA A 161 -19.66 -0.47 -4.51
C ALA A 161 -19.66 -1.21 -3.16
N CYS A 162 -18.76 -0.83 -2.25
CA CYS A 162 -18.65 -1.37 -0.89
C CYS A 162 -19.54 -0.64 0.14
N GLY A 163 -20.40 0.28 -0.28
CA GLY A 163 -21.32 1.01 0.61
C GLY A 163 -20.76 2.30 1.20
N PHE A 164 -19.57 2.74 0.81
CA PHE A 164 -18.92 3.97 1.28
C PHE A 164 -19.08 5.10 0.25
N GLN A 165 -20.33 5.54 0.03
CA GLN A 165 -20.60 6.70 -0.81
C GLN A 165 -19.94 7.96 -0.22
N GLY A 166 -19.42 8.84 -1.08
CA GLY A 166 -18.75 10.07 -0.65
C GLY A 166 -17.34 9.87 -0.04
N PHE A 167 -16.72 8.71 -0.25
CA PHE A 167 -15.29 8.54 -0.03
C PHE A 167 -14.50 9.52 -0.90
N ARG A 168 -13.43 10.12 -0.36
CA ARG A 168 -12.51 10.99 -1.12
C ARG A 168 -11.10 10.42 -1.07
N ALA A 169 -10.50 10.21 -2.25
CA ALA A 169 -9.11 9.79 -2.34
C ALA A 169 -8.16 10.98 -2.07
N GLU A 170 -7.64 11.06 -0.85
CA GLU A 170 -6.87 12.23 -0.39
C GLU A 170 -5.39 11.93 -0.15
N ALA A 171 -5.06 10.69 0.19
CA ALA A 171 -3.68 10.23 0.32
C ALA A 171 -3.49 8.82 -0.26
N GLY A 172 -2.32 8.61 -0.84
CA GLY A 172 -1.94 7.37 -1.49
C GLY A 172 -0.55 6.93 -1.09
N ILE A 173 -0.36 5.63 -0.82
CA ILE A 173 0.97 5.03 -0.67
C ILE A 173 1.08 3.86 -1.63
N LEU A 174 2.04 3.95 -2.53
CA LEU A 174 2.36 2.90 -3.48
C LEU A 174 3.60 2.20 -2.97
N ASN A 175 3.54 0.88 -2.82
CA ASN A 175 4.64 0.07 -2.34
C ASN A 175 5.12 -0.88 -3.44
N TYR A 176 6.43 -0.92 -3.65
CA TYR A 176 7.11 -1.68 -4.69
C TYR A 176 7.92 -2.82 -4.06
N TYR A 177 7.39 -4.03 -4.18
CA TYR A 177 7.96 -5.22 -3.58
C TYR A 177 8.69 -6.05 -4.62
N ARG A 178 9.91 -6.46 -4.27
CA ARG A 178 10.65 -7.54 -4.94
C ARG A 178 10.31 -8.87 -4.24
N LEU A 179 10.70 -10.00 -4.83
CA LEU A 179 10.46 -11.32 -4.23
C LEU A 179 11.04 -11.49 -2.82
N ASP A 180 12.10 -10.76 -2.49
CA ASP A 180 12.76 -10.76 -1.17
C ASP A 180 12.19 -9.71 -0.19
N SER A 181 11.22 -8.91 -0.64
CA SER A 181 10.64 -7.85 0.18
C SER A 181 9.61 -8.40 1.16
N THR A 182 9.51 -7.74 2.31
CA THR A 182 8.47 -8.00 3.32
C THR A 182 7.92 -6.68 3.85
N LEU A 183 6.69 -6.71 4.37
CA LEU A 183 6.11 -5.62 5.16
C LEU A 183 5.87 -6.14 6.57
N GLY A 184 6.51 -5.52 7.56
CA GLY A 184 6.40 -5.93 8.96
C GLY A 184 5.00 -5.74 9.54
N ILE A 185 4.78 -6.34 10.71
CA ILE A 185 3.50 -6.23 11.43
C ILE A 185 3.30 -4.79 11.91
N HIS A 186 2.21 -4.15 11.47
CA HIS A 186 1.85 -2.77 11.78
C HIS A 186 0.33 -2.56 11.79
N VAL A 187 -0.11 -1.37 12.19
CA VAL A 187 -1.49 -0.88 12.13
C VAL A 187 -1.47 0.51 11.51
N ASP A 188 -2.39 0.80 10.60
CA ASP A 188 -2.56 2.15 10.03
C ASP A 188 -3.44 2.99 10.96
N ARG A 189 -2.86 4.05 11.55
CA ARG A 189 -3.52 4.91 12.56
C ARG A 189 -3.33 6.40 12.30
N SER A 190 -2.85 6.75 11.12
CA SER A 190 -2.33 8.09 10.87
C SER A 190 -3.37 9.03 10.26
N GLU A 191 -4.50 8.49 9.80
CA GLU A 191 -5.65 9.25 9.33
C GLU A 191 -6.42 9.84 10.53
N LEU A 192 -7.10 10.97 10.34
CA LEU A 192 -7.90 11.57 11.42
C LEU A 192 -9.29 10.92 11.53
N ASP A 193 -9.86 10.48 10.41
CA ASP A 193 -11.16 9.83 10.35
C ASP A 193 -11.02 8.33 10.06
N HIS A 194 -11.19 7.49 11.09
CA HIS A 194 -11.17 6.04 10.95
C HIS A 194 -12.51 5.43 10.49
N SER A 195 -13.57 6.23 10.32
CA SER A 195 -14.84 5.75 9.76
C SER A 195 -14.76 5.45 8.27
N LYS A 196 -13.78 6.04 7.58
CA LYS A 196 -13.56 5.87 6.14
C LYS A 196 -12.76 4.60 5.83
N PRO A 197 -13.06 3.93 4.70
CA PRO A 197 -12.33 2.74 4.31
C PRO A 197 -10.89 3.07 3.89
N LEU A 198 -10.01 2.09 4.05
CA LEU A 198 -8.72 2.02 3.37
C LEU A 198 -8.80 0.99 2.27
N LEU A 199 -8.47 1.41 1.05
CA LEU A 199 -8.50 0.58 -0.14
C LEU A 199 -7.09 0.15 -0.49
N SER A 200 -6.87 -1.14 -0.73
CA SER A 200 -5.55 -1.71 -1.02
C SER A 200 -5.62 -2.59 -2.27
N PHE A 201 -5.00 -2.14 -3.35
CA PHE A 201 -4.97 -2.79 -4.66
C PHE A 201 -3.65 -3.56 -4.84
N SER A 202 -3.68 -4.73 -5.49
CA SER A 202 -2.49 -5.58 -5.68
C SER A 202 -2.25 -5.93 -7.14
N PHE A 203 -1.02 -5.78 -7.64
CA PHE A 203 -0.62 -6.06 -9.02
C PHE A 203 0.68 -6.85 -9.11
N GLY A 204 0.79 -7.74 -10.10
CA GLY A 204 1.99 -8.54 -10.35
C GLY A 204 2.01 -9.83 -9.55
N GLN A 205 3.17 -10.18 -9.00
CA GLN A 205 3.33 -11.44 -8.28
C GLN A 205 2.42 -11.52 -7.04
N SER A 206 1.89 -12.72 -6.76
CA SER A 206 1.02 -12.96 -5.60
C SER A 206 1.76 -12.71 -4.29
N ALA A 207 1.05 -12.30 -3.24
CA ALA A 207 1.59 -12.20 -1.89
C ALA A 207 0.77 -13.00 -0.87
N ILE A 208 1.40 -13.33 0.25
CA ILE A 208 0.71 -13.77 1.46
C ILE A 208 0.48 -12.54 2.31
N PHE A 209 -0.77 -12.29 2.66
CA PHE A 209 -1.20 -11.26 3.60
C PHE A 209 -1.63 -11.90 4.92
N LEU A 210 -1.24 -11.27 6.03
CA LEU A 210 -1.64 -11.69 7.37
C LEU A 210 -2.51 -10.60 7.98
N LEU A 211 -3.74 -10.97 8.35
CA LEU A 211 -4.68 -10.13 9.10
C LEU A 211 -4.79 -10.68 10.53
N GLY A 212 -4.39 -9.92 11.54
CA GLY A 212 -4.47 -10.30 12.95
C GLY A 212 -5.51 -9.51 13.73
N GLY A 213 -5.34 -9.50 15.04
CA GLY A 213 -6.25 -8.81 15.96
C GLY A 213 -5.89 -7.36 16.26
N LEU A 214 -6.63 -6.77 17.19
CA LEU A 214 -6.31 -5.46 17.76
C LEU A 214 -4.99 -5.52 18.56
N LYS A 215 -4.74 -6.65 19.24
CA LYS A 215 -3.46 -6.92 19.87
C LYS A 215 -2.53 -7.65 18.91
N ARG A 216 -1.25 -7.30 19.01
CA ARG A 216 -0.21 -7.83 18.13
C ARG A 216 0.04 -9.32 18.31
N ASP A 217 -0.25 -9.87 19.48
CA ASP A 217 -0.01 -11.26 19.86
C ASP A 217 -1.13 -12.22 19.46
N GLU A 218 -2.26 -11.70 18.99
CA GLU A 218 -3.34 -12.51 18.41
C GLU A 218 -2.89 -13.16 17.09
N ALA A 219 -3.24 -14.45 16.91
CA ALA A 219 -2.81 -15.21 15.75
C ALA A 219 -3.51 -14.72 14.47
N PRO A 220 -2.75 -14.32 13.43
CA PRO A 220 -3.34 -13.83 12.19
C PRO A 220 -3.93 -14.95 11.33
N THR A 221 -4.92 -14.56 10.52
CA THR A 221 -5.43 -15.34 9.39
C THR A 221 -4.62 -15.00 8.14
N ALA A 222 -4.18 -16.03 7.41
CA ALA A 222 -3.39 -15.88 6.19
C ALA A 222 -4.28 -15.98 4.95
N MET A 223 -4.04 -15.10 3.98
CA MET A 223 -4.75 -15.10 2.70
C MET A 223 -3.82 -14.72 1.54
N PHE A 224 -4.14 -15.17 0.35
CA PHE A 224 -3.47 -14.72 -0.86
C PHE A 224 -3.98 -13.36 -1.31
N MET A 225 -3.07 -12.56 -1.84
CA MET A 225 -3.35 -11.35 -2.61
C MET A 225 -2.80 -11.54 -4.01
N HIS A 226 -3.66 -11.90 -4.97
CA HIS A 226 -3.31 -12.07 -6.37
C HIS A 226 -3.32 -10.74 -7.12
N SER A 227 -2.89 -10.76 -8.39
CA SER A 227 -2.95 -9.58 -9.25
C SER A 227 -4.40 -9.26 -9.62
N GLY A 228 -4.82 -8.03 -9.33
CA GLY A 228 -6.19 -7.54 -9.51
C GLY A 228 -7.05 -7.62 -8.25
N ASP A 229 -6.57 -8.27 -7.18
CA ASP A 229 -7.31 -8.31 -5.92
C ASP A 229 -7.30 -6.93 -5.23
N ILE A 230 -8.44 -6.62 -4.61
CA ILE A 230 -8.63 -5.44 -3.78
C ILE A 230 -8.98 -5.90 -2.37
N MET A 231 -8.40 -5.25 -1.39
CA MET A 231 -8.81 -5.33 -0.01
C MET A 231 -9.38 -3.99 0.42
N VAL A 232 -10.54 -4.01 1.08
CA VAL A 232 -11.16 -2.83 1.68
C VAL A 232 -11.23 -3.08 3.18
N MET A 233 -10.46 -2.30 3.93
CA MET A 233 -10.47 -2.33 5.40
C MET A 233 -11.34 -1.17 5.87
N SER A 234 -12.42 -1.44 6.59
CA SER A 234 -13.34 -0.45 7.15
C SER A 234 -13.73 -0.81 8.60
N GLY A 235 -14.26 0.16 9.34
CA GLY A 235 -14.75 -0.05 10.70
C GLY A 235 -13.70 -0.71 11.61
N PHE A 236 -14.07 -1.81 12.26
CA PHE A 236 -13.19 -2.55 13.17
C PHE A 236 -11.87 -2.99 12.51
N SER A 237 -11.93 -3.43 11.25
CA SER A 237 -10.77 -3.96 10.53
C SER A 237 -9.65 -2.93 10.31
N ARG A 238 -9.97 -1.62 10.29
CA ARG A 238 -8.98 -0.53 10.09
C ARG A 238 -7.85 -0.55 11.10
N LEU A 239 -8.13 -0.99 12.32
CA LEU A 239 -7.20 -0.91 13.45
C LEU A 239 -6.53 -2.26 13.77
N LEU A 240 -6.66 -3.24 12.87
CA LEU A 240 -6.07 -4.55 13.03
C LEU A 240 -4.60 -4.58 12.62
N ASN A 241 -3.82 -5.38 13.36
CA ASN A 241 -2.44 -5.66 13.00
C ASN A 241 -2.41 -6.45 11.71
N HIS A 242 -1.55 -6.06 10.78
CA HIS A 242 -1.41 -6.76 9.51
C HIS A 242 0.02 -6.72 8.97
N ALA A 243 0.33 -7.65 8.07
CA ALA A 243 1.67 -7.81 7.51
C ALA A 243 1.66 -8.49 6.13
N VAL A 244 2.76 -8.33 5.39
CA VAL A 244 3.04 -9.07 4.15
C VAL A 244 4.35 -9.83 4.33
N PRO A 245 4.33 -11.08 4.84
CA PRO A 245 5.53 -11.87 5.08
C PRO A 245 6.23 -12.33 3.80
N LYS A 246 5.52 -12.43 2.67
CA LYS A 246 6.07 -13.03 1.45
C LYS A 246 5.41 -12.54 0.17
N VAL A 247 6.25 -12.24 -0.83
CA VAL A 247 5.86 -12.22 -2.25
C VAL A 247 6.29 -13.55 -2.87
N LEU A 248 5.37 -14.21 -3.55
CA LEU A 248 5.56 -15.54 -4.11
C LEU A 248 6.05 -15.42 -5.56
N PRO A 249 7.11 -16.13 -5.96
CA PRO A 249 7.46 -16.23 -7.37
C PRO A 249 6.35 -16.94 -8.14
N SER A 250 6.26 -16.69 -9.45
CA SER A 250 5.32 -17.42 -10.29
C SER A 250 5.65 -18.93 -10.30
N PRO A 251 4.62 -19.80 -10.30
CA PRO A 251 4.81 -21.25 -10.38
C PRO A 251 5.60 -21.71 -11.62
N LYS A 252 5.60 -20.91 -12.70
CA LYS A 252 6.29 -21.19 -13.97
C LYS A 252 7.61 -20.43 -14.10
N GLY A 253 8.22 -19.99 -12.99
CA GLY A 253 9.45 -19.19 -13.00
C GLY A 253 9.17 -17.70 -13.19
N GLU A 254 9.92 -17.01 -14.05
CA GLU A 254 9.74 -15.58 -14.34
C GLU A 254 8.60 -15.33 -15.33
N SER A 255 7.38 -15.67 -14.95
CA SER A 255 6.17 -15.44 -15.75
C SER A 255 5.23 -14.44 -15.09
N LEU A 256 4.35 -13.86 -15.90
CA LEU A 256 3.26 -13.03 -15.41
C LEU A 256 2.09 -13.90 -14.94
N PRO A 257 1.26 -13.38 -14.01
CA PRO A 257 -0.10 -13.86 -13.82
C PRO A 257 -0.91 -13.80 -15.12
N CYS A 258 -1.74 -14.81 -15.39
CA CYS A 258 -2.54 -14.90 -16.62
C CYS A 258 -3.49 -13.70 -16.83
N CYS A 259 -4.00 -13.10 -15.76
CA CYS A 259 -4.85 -11.91 -15.84
C CYS A 259 -4.13 -10.70 -16.47
N LEU A 260 -2.81 -10.62 -16.35
CA LEU A 260 -2.00 -9.56 -16.97
C LEU A 260 -1.63 -9.84 -18.43
N GLU A 261 -1.76 -11.09 -18.89
CA GLU A 261 -1.49 -11.47 -20.28
C GLU A 261 -2.62 -11.05 -21.24
N THR A 262 -3.84 -10.89 -20.70
CA THR A 262 -5.03 -10.49 -21.48
C THR A 262 -4.86 -9.07 -22.04
N PRO A 263 -5.07 -8.82 -23.35
CA PRO A 263 -4.98 -7.48 -23.93
C PRO A 263 -6.13 -6.58 -23.46
N LEU A 264 -5.91 -5.27 -23.54
CA LEU A 264 -6.99 -4.29 -23.35
C LEU A 264 -8.09 -4.49 -24.41
N PRO A 265 -9.36 -4.14 -24.09
CA PRO A 265 -10.41 -4.10 -25.08
C PRO A 265 -10.00 -3.17 -26.22
N ALA A 266 -10.29 -3.58 -27.46
CA ALA A 266 -9.93 -2.79 -28.65
C ALA A 266 -10.62 -1.42 -28.69
N VAL A 267 -11.73 -1.26 -27.98
CA VAL A 267 -12.49 -0.02 -27.88
C VAL A 267 -12.73 0.28 -26.40
N LEU A 268 -12.18 1.38 -25.92
CA LEU A 268 -12.48 1.94 -24.61
C LEU A 268 -13.57 3.02 -24.75
N PRO A 269 -14.38 3.27 -23.69
CA PRO A 269 -15.28 4.43 -23.66
C PRO A 269 -14.51 5.73 -23.95
N ARG A 270 -15.15 6.71 -24.59
CA ARG A 270 -14.50 7.98 -24.94
C ARG A 270 -14.04 8.79 -23.72
N ASP A 271 -14.71 8.59 -22.59
CA ASP A 271 -14.48 9.24 -21.30
C ASP A 271 -13.88 8.27 -20.27
N SER A 272 -13.24 7.20 -20.77
CA SER A 272 -12.44 6.27 -20.00
C SER A 272 -11.26 6.99 -19.34
N VAL A 273 -11.00 6.68 -18.06
CA VAL A 273 -9.76 7.11 -17.39
C VAL A 273 -8.61 6.13 -17.65
N VAL A 274 -8.93 4.95 -18.17
CA VAL A 274 -8.00 3.95 -18.67
C VAL A 274 -7.49 4.41 -20.04
N GLU A 275 -6.17 4.48 -20.20
CA GLU A 275 -5.48 4.93 -21.40
C GLU A 275 -4.71 3.78 -22.10
N PRO A 276 -4.63 3.76 -23.44
CA PRO A 276 -3.80 2.79 -24.15
C PRO A 276 -2.32 2.86 -23.72
N CYS A 277 -1.75 1.71 -23.40
CA CYS A 277 -0.32 1.59 -23.09
C CYS A 277 0.48 1.25 -24.35
N SER A 278 1.59 1.95 -24.59
CA SER A 278 2.50 1.63 -25.69
C SER A 278 3.10 0.23 -25.53
N VAL A 279 3.51 -0.39 -26.63
CA VAL A 279 4.14 -1.73 -26.58
C VAL A 279 5.46 -1.65 -25.81
N GLU A 280 6.20 -0.56 -25.96
CA GLU A 280 7.47 -0.31 -25.28
C GLU A 280 7.30 -0.18 -23.77
N ASP A 281 6.33 0.63 -23.31
CA ASP A 281 6.06 0.79 -21.87
C ASP A 281 5.53 -0.52 -21.27
N TRP A 282 4.67 -1.22 -22.00
CA TRP A 282 4.16 -2.53 -21.56
C TRP A 282 5.28 -3.56 -21.41
N GLN A 283 6.28 -3.55 -22.30
CA GLN A 283 7.46 -4.43 -22.18
C GLN A 283 8.28 -4.12 -20.91
N VAL A 284 8.43 -2.85 -20.53
CA VAL A 284 9.09 -2.45 -19.27
C VAL A 284 8.28 -2.93 -18.07
N CYS A 285 6.97 -2.66 -18.05
CA CYS A 285 6.08 -3.06 -16.96
C CYS A 285 6.05 -4.59 -16.78
N THR A 286 5.90 -5.34 -17.87
CA THR A 286 5.86 -6.80 -17.80
C THR A 286 7.19 -7.41 -17.39
N SER A 287 8.31 -6.86 -17.85
CA SER A 287 9.64 -7.31 -17.41
C SER A 287 9.83 -7.08 -15.91
N TYR A 288 9.37 -5.96 -15.38
CA TYR A 288 9.41 -5.65 -13.96
C TYR A 288 8.48 -6.58 -13.13
N LEU A 289 7.22 -6.73 -13.54
CA LEU A 289 6.20 -7.48 -12.79
C LEU A 289 6.42 -9.01 -12.77
N LYS A 290 7.31 -9.55 -13.60
CA LYS A 290 7.74 -10.97 -13.51
C LYS A 290 8.38 -11.33 -12.17
N THR A 291 8.98 -10.35 -11.49
CA THR A 291 9.67 -10.57 -10.20
C THR A 291 9.29 -9.55 -9.13
N ALA A 292 8.18 -8.83 -9.35
CA ALA A 292 7.74 -7.77 -8.48
C ALA A 292 6.22 -7.81 -8.23
N ARG A 293 5.83 -7.23 -7.09
CA ARG A 293 4.46 -6.89 -6.75
C ARG A 293 4.37 -5.40 -6.49
N VAL A 294 3.35 -4.76 -7.04
CA VAL A 294 2.99 -3.36 -6.73
C VAL A 294 1.72 -3.38 -5.91
N ASN A 295 1.70 -2.58 -4.86
CA ASN A 295 0.51 -2.35 -4.05
C ASN A 295 0.19 -0.86 -4.03
N MET A 296 -1.09 -0.52 -4.16
CA MET A 296 -1.56 0.86 -4.00
C MET A 296 -2.50 0.90 -2.81
N THR A 297 -2.25 1.78 -1.86
CA THR A 297 -3.13 2.00 -0.72
C THR A 297 -3.69 3.40 -0.79
N VAL A 298 -5.01 3.54 -0.84
CA VAL A 298 -5.72 4.82 -0.95
C VAL A 298 -6.59 5.02 0.28
N ARG A 299 -6.59 6.26 0.80
CA ARG A 299 -7.28 6.63 2.03
C ARG A 299 -7.84 8.05 1.94
N GLN A 300 -8.87 8.26 2.74
CA GLN A 300 -9.35 9.59 3.11
C GLN A 300 -8.65 9.98 4.43
N VAL A 301 -8.07 11.18 4.50
CA VAL A 301 -7.30 11.64 5.65
C VAL A 301 -8.15 12.49 6.59
N LEU A 302 -8.96 13.38 6.01
CA LEU A 302 -9.79 14.34 6.70
C LEU A 302 -11.25 13.87 6.70
N ALA A 303 -11.98 14.11 7.81
CA ALA A 303 -13.43 13.95 7.79
C ALA A 303 -14.07 14.93 6.78
N THR A 304 -15.32 14.68 6.40
CA THR A 304 -16.08 15.64 5.60
C THR A 304 -16.16 16.96 6.36
N ASP A 305 -15.81 18.06 5.70
CA ASP A 305 -15.78 19.43 6.26
C ASP A 305 -14.77 19.67 7.40
N GLN A 306 -13.76 18.81 7.53
CA GLN A 306 -12.64 19.01 8.45
C GLN A 306 -11.39 19.49 7.70
N ASP A 307 -10.70 20.47 8.27
CA ASP A 307 -9.36 20.89 7.86
C ASP A 307 -8.28 20.39 8.83
N PHE A 308 -7.02 20.42 8.40
CA PHE A 308 -5.90 20.17 9.30
C PHE A 308 -5.88 21.21 10.43
N PRO A 309 -5.63 20.80 11.70
CA PRO A 309 -5.48 21.74 12.80
C PRO A 309 -4.37 22.74 12.49
N LEU A 310 -4.61 24.03 12.75
CA LEU A 310 -3.56 25.03 12.72
C LEU A 310 -2.58 24.73 13.86
N GLU A 311 -1.31 24.49 13.53
CA GLU A 311 -0.25 24.41 14.54
C GLU A 311 -0.20 25.75 15.31
N PRO A 312 -0.13 25.75 16.65
CA PRO A 312 -0.01 26.99 17.41
C PRO A 312 1.31 27.67 17.01
N VAL A 313 1.21 28.92 16.54
CA VAL A 313 2.39 29.76 16.35
C VAL A 313 3.02 29.96 17.72
N GLU A 314 4.20 29.38 17.95
CA GLU A 314 5.00 29.69 19.12
C GLU A 314 5.31 31.19 19.09
N GLU A 315 4.60 31.97 19.91
CA GLU A 315 5.01 33.33 20.24
C GLU A 315 6.38 33.25 20.90
N ASN A 316 7.43 33.55 20.13
CA ASN A 316 8.74 33.84 20.67
C ASN A 316 8.58 34.99 21.69
N LYS A 317 8.49 34.64 22.97
CA LYS A 317 8.66 35.57 24.08
C LYS A 317 10.05 36.20 23.92
N ARG A 318 10.07 37.43 23.42
CA ARG A 318 11.24 38.31 23.58
C ARG A 318 11.36 38.59 25.07
N ASP A 319 12.30 37.94 25.73
CA ASP A 319 12.77 38.37 27.04
C ASP A 319 13.40 39.76 26.90
N ILE A 320 12.64 40.79 27.26
CA ILE A 320 13.18 42.09 27.63
C ILE A 320 13.34 42.05 29.15
N THR A 321 14.50 41.62 29.62
CA THR A 321 14.92 41.86 31.00
C THR A 321 16.07 42.87 30.99
N THR A 322 15.68 44.12 31.28
CA THR A 322 16.42 45.16 32.00
C THR A 322 17.90 44.88 32.32
N GLU A 323 18.81 45.58 31.62
CA GLU A 323 20.18 45.79 32.10
C GLU A 323 20.24 46.97 33.07
N GLY A 324 20.81 46.71 34.25
CA GLY A 324 21.15 47.70 35.27
C GLY A 324 22.52 47.40 35.87
N VAL A 325 23.55 47.93 35.21
CA VAL A 325 24.83 48.47 35.73
C VAL A 325 25.64 47.66 36.76
N CYS A 326 26.88 47.30 36.37
CA CYS A 326 28.08 47.56 37.20
C CYS A 326 29.37 47.58 36.34
N HIS A 327 30.13 48.66 36.55
CA HIS A 327 31.44 49.02 35.96
C HIS A 327 32.63 48.21 36.53
N LEU A 328 33.81 48.49 35.94
CA LEU A 328 35.22 48.19 36.30
C LEU A 328 35.84 47.08 35.41
N ASP A 329 36.96 47.21 34.71
CA ASP A 329 38.02 48.24 34.62
C ASP A 329 38.81 48.09 33.29
N ASP A 330 39.49 49.19 32.93
CA ASP A 330 40.46 49.38 31.85
C ASP A 330 41.71 48.48 31.90
N GLU A 331 42.28 48.11 30.75
CA GLU A 331 43.54 48.69 30.23
C GLU A 331 44.20 47.87 29.08
N ASN A 332 44.26 48.54 27.95
CA ASN A 332 45.29 48.59 26.91
C ASN A 332 46.68 47.96 27.20
N SER A 333 47.15 47.02 26.36
CA SER A 333 48.56 47.01 25.89
C SER A 333 48.79 46.09 24.67
N GLN A 334 48.80 46.70 23.49
CA GLN A 334 49.81 46.59 22.42
C GLN A 334 50.84 45.41 22.39
N VAL A 335 50.92 44.79 21.18
CA VAL A 335 52.15 44.62 20.34
C VAL A 335 52.76 43.21 20.12
N LYS A 336 52.74 42.81 18.82
CA LYS A 336 53.68 41.94 18.03
C LYS A 336 53.78 40.46 18.47
N ARG A 337 53.96 39.44 17.62
CA ARG A 337 54.60 39.33 16.29
C ARG A 337 54.26 37.96 15.69
N ALA A 338 54.29 37.88 14.36
CA ALA A 338 54.19 36.68 13.54
C ALA A 338 55.25 35.59 13.83
N ARG A 339 54.92 34.32 13.53
CA ARG A 339 55.62 33.49 12.52
C ARG A 339 54.94 32.12 12.34
N LEU A 340 54.71 31.78 11.08
CA LEU A 340 54.44 30.44 10.57
C LEU A 340 55.77 29.68 10.38
N ASN A 341 55.78 28.42 10.84
CA ASN A 341 56.49 27.20 10.39
C ASN A 341 58.05 27.21 10.25
N PRO A 342 58.77 26.04 10.28
CA PRO A 342 58.36 24.73 9.75
C PRO A 342 58.91 23.41 10.41
N ASP A 343 58.51 22.29 9.79
CA ASP A 343 59.11 20.93 9.65
C ASP A 343 58.94 19.82 10.72
N SER A 344 58.00 18.89 10.46
CA SER A 344 58.25 17.45 10.20
C SER A 344 57.02 16.76 9.61
#